data_AF-A0A2K3JHS1-F1
#
_entry.id   AF-A0A2K3JHS1-F1
#
_cell.length_a   1.000
_cell.length_b   1.000
_cell.length_c   1.000
_cell.angle_alpha   90.00
_cell.angle_beta   90.00
_cell.angle_gamma   90.00
#
_symmetry.space_group_name_H-M   'P 1'
#
loop_
_entity.id
_entity.type
_entity.pdbx_description
1 polymer ?
#
loop_
_entity_poly.entity_id
_entity_poly.type
_entity_poly.pdbx_seq_one_letter_code
_entity_poly.pdbx_strand_id
1 'polypeptide(L)'
;MENQSICRRMTQSERKVADVLKRLGIRWSFEQPVFVWDDDGRPRVWTPDFYLTQFGIYLEVCGSKEFNYEYRKRIFLENGYCVIFLHVFKGPHQWENHFKRFLHYFLLQRNQAFYDIFRRNRV
;
A
#
# COMPACT_ATOMS: atom_id res chain seq x y z
N MET A 1 -6.27 17.45 18.33
CA MET A 1 -6.14 18.47 17.26
C MET A 1 -5.46 17.85 16.06
N GLU A 2 -6.09 16.87 15.41
CA GLU A 2 -5.41 15.97 14.46
C GLU A 2 -5.77 16.28 13.00
N ASN A 3 -4.73 16.28 12.14
CA ASN A 3 -4.77 16.02 10.70
C ASN A 3 -5.40 17.03 9.72
N GLN A 4 -5.85 18.22 10.13
CA GLN A 4 -6.34 19.21 9.16
C GLN A 4 -5.27 19.66 8.13
N SER A 5 -3.97 19.63 8.47
CA SER A 5 -2.92 20.03 7.53
C SER A 5 -2.57 18.93 6.50
N ILE A 6 -2.57 17.65 6.89
CA ILE A 6 -2.24 16.54 6.00
C ILE A 6 -3.37 16.32 4.98
N CYS A 7 -4.63 16.33 5.43
CA CYS A 7 -5.77 16.20 4.51
C CYS A 7 -5.85 17.32 3.47
N ARG A 8 -5.25 18.50 3.72
CA ARG A 8 -5.17 19.59 2.73
C ARG A 8 -4.25 19.28 1.57
N ARG A 9 -3.18 18.51 1.81
CA ARG A 9 -2.19 18.11 0.79
C ARG A 9 -2.69 16.97 -0.10
N MET A 10 -3.66 16.19 0.39
CA MET A 10 -4.18 15.03 -0.32
C MET A 10 -5.00 15.40 -1.56
N THR A 11 -4.83 14.61 -2.62
CA THR A 11 -5.74 14.62 -3.78
C THR A 11 -7.15 14.16 -3.38
N GLN A 12 -8.15 14.39 -4.24
CA GLN A 12 -9.52 13.92 -3.98
C GLN A 12 -9.57 12.38 -3.86
N SER A 13 -8.77 11.67 -4.65
CA SER A 13 -8.68 10.20 -4.62
C SER A 13 -8.05 9.71 -3.32
N GLU A 14 -6.96 10.33 -2.87
CA GLU A 14 -6.33 10.00 -1.58
C GLU A 14 -7.27 10.25 -0.41
N ARG A 15 -8.00 11.38 -0.39
CA ARG A 15 -8.98 11.65 0.68
C ARG A 15 -10.05 10.57 0.75
N LYS A 16 -10.56 10.15 -0.41
CA LYS A 16 -11.54 9.06 -0.48
C LYS A 16 -10.99 7.76 0.10
N VAL A 17 -9.73 7.43 -0.18
CA VAL A 17 -9.06 6.26 0.40
C VAL A 17 -8.88 6.44 1.92
N ALA A 18 -8.40 7.60 2.37
CA ALA A 18 -8.21 7.92 3.78
C ALA A 18 -9.52 7.80 4.59
N ASP A 19 -10.65 8.26 4.04
CA ASP A 19 -11.97 8.14 4.66
C ASP A 19 -12.40 6.68 4.80
N VAL A 20 -12.14 5.85 3.79
CA VAL A 20 -12.42 4.40 3.85
C VAL A 20 -11.53 3.72 4.89
N LEU A 21 -10.23 4.03 4.93
CA LEU A 21 -9.32 3.48 5.94
C LEU A 21 -9.76 3.87 7.37
N LYS A 22 -10.16 5.14 7.56
CA LYS A 22 -10.72 5.62 8.82
C LYS A 22 -12.01 4.89 9.20
N ARG A 23 -12.94 4.72 8.27
CA ARG A 23 -14.19 3.96 8.48
C ARG A 23 -13.93 2.51 8.88
N LEU A 24 -12.87 1.90 8.35
CA LEU A 24 -12.46 0.54 8.67
C LEU A 24 -11.60 0.43 9.94
N GLY A 25 -11.28 1.54 10.61
CA GLY A 25 -10.43 1.54 11.80
C GLY A 25 -8.96 1.20 11.52
N ILE A 26 -8.51 1.36 10.26
CA ILE A 26 -7.14 1.05 9.85
C ILE A 26 -6.26 2.27 10.10
N ARG A 27 -5.20 2.09 10.89
CA ARG A 27 -4.19 3.13 11.14
C ARG A 27 -3.23 3.23 9.97
N TRP A 28 -2.93 4.45 9.55
CA TRP A 28 -2.05 4.72 8.42
C TRP A 28 -1.11 5.90 8.67
N SER A 29 0.01 5.91 7.95
CA SER A 29 0.93 7.03 7.81
C SER A 29 0.93 7.50 6.36
N PHE A 30 0.93 8.82 6.12
CA PHE A 30 0.86 9.40 4.77
C PHE A 30 2.25 9.73 4.23
N GLU A 31 2.50 9.43 2.96
CA GLU A 31 3.76 9.74 2.24
C GLU A 31 5.03 9.29 2.99
N GLN A 32 5.00 8.11 3.61
CA GLN A 32 6.18 7.58 4.31
C GLN A 32 7.27 7.21 3.30
N PRO A 33 8.48 7.80 3.38
CA PRO A 33 9.54 7.52 2.42
C PRO A 33 10.06 6.09 2.55
N VAL A 34 10.33 5.47 1.40
CA VAL A 34 10.96 4.16 1.27
C VAL A 34 12.12 4.24 0.30
N PHE A 35 13.11 3.39 0.53
CA PHE A 35 14.31 3.32 -0.30
C PHE A 35 14.18 2.17 -1.29
N VAL A 36 14.35 2.45 -2.57
CA VAL A 36 14.28 1.42 -3.63
C VAL A 36 15.51 1.51 -4.53
N TRP A 37 15.91 0.38 -5.07
CA TRP A 37 16.85 0.29 -6.18
C TRP A 37 16.06 0.22 -7.49
N ASP A 38 16.38 1.10 -8.44
CA ASP A 38 15.80 1.06 -9.78
C ASP A 38 16.52 0.04 -10.70
N ASP A 39 16.04 -0.11 -11.94
CA ASP A 39 16.60 -1.03 -12.94
C ASP A 39 18.09 -0.79 -13.23
N ASP A 40 18.57 0.44 -13.07
CA ASP A 40 19.97 0.81 -13.28
C ASP A 40 20.84 0.56 -12.02
N GLY A 41 20.27 -0.05 -10.98
CA GLY A 41 20.91 -0.22 -9.68
C GLY A 41 21.14 1.10 -8.95
N ARG A 42 20.38 2.15 -9.28
CA ARG A 42 20.51 3.45 -8.61
C ARG A 42 19.59 3.52 -7.40
N PRO A 43 20.05 4.08 -6.27
CA PRO A 43 19.22 4.26 -5.11
C PRO A 43 18.24 5.42 -5.31
N ARG A 44 16.97 5.21 -4.96
CA ARG A 44 15.89 6.20 -5.03
C ARG A 44 15.12 6.23 -3.72
N VAL A 45 14.58 7.41 -3.41
CA VAL A 45 13.58 7.57 -2.35
C VAL A 45 12.23 7.76 -3.00
N TRP A 46 11.30 6.85 -2.76
CA TRP A 46 9.91 6.95 -3.19
C TRP A 46 9.01 7.16 -1.98
N THR A 47 7.87 7.80 -2.18
CA THR A 47 6.87 8.05 -1.13
C THR A 47 5.54 7.45 -1.58
N PRO A 48 5.22 6.19 -1.21
CA PRO A 48 3.88 5.66 -1.40
C PRO A 48 2.87 6.49 -0.63
N ASP A 49 1.64 6.59 -1.13
CA ASP A 49 0.63 7.49 -0.57
C ASP A 49 0.27 7.14 0.88
N PHE A 50 0.12 5.84 1.18
CA PHE A 50 -0.20 5.39 2.53
C PHE A 50 0.65 4.19 2.95
N TYR A 51 0.98 4.12 4.24
CA TYR A 51 1.50 2.93 4.90
C TYR A 51 0.53 2.46 5.99
N LEU A 52 -0.01 1.25 5.85
CA LEU A 52 -0.92 0.63 6.80
C LEU A 52 -0.13 0.00 7.94
N THR A 53 0.06 0.76 9.01
CA THR A 53 1.00 0.43 10.10
C THR A 53 0.71 -0.91 10.77
N GLN A 54 -0.56 -1.27 10.93
CA GLN A 54 -0.97 -2.56 11.52
C GLN A 54 -0.62 -3.76 10.64
N PHE A 55 -0.47 -3.53 9.33
CA PHE A 55 -0.31 -4.60 8.36
C PHE A 55 1.03 -4.60 7.66
N GLY A 56 1.87 -3.57 7.82
CA GLY A 56 3.15 -3.50 7.12
C GLY A 56 2.98 -3.49 5.60
N ILE A 57 1.90 -2.88 5.11
CA ILE A 57 1.53 -2.85 3.68
C ILE A 57 1.44 -1.39 3.25
N TYR A 58 2.03 -1.06 2.10
CA TYR A 58 1.87 0.25 1.47
C TYR A 58 0.68 0.26 0.51
N LEU A 59 0.10 1.43 0.29
CA LEU A 59 -0.91 1.67 -0.73
C LEU A 59 -0.43 2.77 -1.67
N GLU A 60 -0.68 2.57 -2.95
CA GLU A 60 -0.52 3.58 -4.00
C GLU A 60 -1.91 3.89 -4.59
N VAL A 61 -2.31 5.15 -4.60
CA VAL A 61 -3.59 5.63 -5.11
C VAL A 61 -3.42 6.07 -6.55
N CYS A 62 -3.87 5.22 -7.47
CA CYS A 62 -3.85 5.51 -8.89
C CYS A 62 -5.01 6.43 -9.27
N GLY A 63 -4.76 7.74 -9.35
CA GLY A 63 -5.76 8.76 -9.72
C GLY A 63 -6.11 8.81 -11.21
N SER A 64 -5.20 8.40 -12.09
CA SER A 64 -5.38 8.42 -13.56
C SER A 64 -4.93 7.11 -14.21
N LYS A 65 -5.31 6.89 -15.48
CA LYS A 65 -4.86 5.72 -16.29
C LYS A 65 -3.52 5.93 -16.98
N GLU A 66 -3.06 7.17 -17.10
CA GLU A 66 -1.95 7.58 -17.97
C GLU A 66 -0.56 7.36 -17.36
N PHE A 67 -0.49 6.97 -16.08
CA PHE A 67 0.77 6.72 -15.39
C PHE A 67 1.18 5.24 -15.48
N ASN A 68 2.49 4.98 -15.63
CA ASN A 68 3.04 3.63 -15.68
C ASN A 68 3.14 3.00 -14.28
N TYR A 69 2.01 2.51 -13.77
CA TYR A 69 1.96 1.83 -12.46
C TYR A 69 2.63 0.46 -12.47
N GLU A 70 2.74 -0.20 -13.64
CA GLU A 70 3.38 -1.51 -13.73
C GLU A 70 4.88 -1.42 -13.42
N TYR A 71 5.56 -0.36 -13.88
CA TYR A 71 6.95 -0.09 -13.51
C TYR A 71 7.12 0.06 -11.99
N ARG A 72 6.34 0.96 -11.35
CA ARG A 72 6.42 1.17 -9.89
C ARG A 72 6.12 -0.12 -9.13
N LYS A 73 5.09 -0.86 -9.55
CA LYS A 73 4.70 -2.12 -8.95
C LYS A 73 5.82 -3.16 -9.01
N ARG A 74 6.48 -3.29 -10.17
CA ARG A 74 7.62 -4.19 -10.35
C ARG A 74 8.77 -3.82 -9.42
N ILE A 75 9.18 -2.55 -9.41
CA ILE A 75 10.29 -2.07 -8.55
C ILE A 75 9.98 -2.31 -7.07
N PHE A 76 8.77 -2.01 -6.60
CA PHE A 76 8.41 -2.29 -5.21
C PHE A 76 8.54 -3.78 -4.88
N LEU A 77 8.06 -4.66 -5.75
CA LEU A 77 8.11 -6.11 -5.55
C LEU A 77 9.55 -6.62 -5.49
N GLU A 78 10.40 -6.18 -6.43
CA GLU A 78 11.83 -6.55 -6.49
C GLU A 78 12.60 -6.05 -5.26
N ASN A 79 12.17 -4.94 -4.65
CA ASN A 79 12.72 -4.40 -3.41
C ASN A 79 12.06 -4.99 -2.14
N GLY A 80 11.17 -5.98 -2.27
CA GLY A 80 10.55 -6.68 -1.14
C GLY A 80 9.41 -5.93 -0.45
N TYR A 81 8.88 -4.86 -1.05
CA TYR A 81 7.77 -4.10 -0.50
C TYR A 81 6.42 -4.70 -0.88
N CYS A 82 5.54 -4.87 0.11
CA CYS A 82 4.14 -5.23 -0.11
C CYS A 82 3.33 -3.98 -0.40
N VAL A 83 2.90 -3.79 -1.65
CA VAL A 83 2.16 -2.60 -2.09
C VAL A 83 0.85 -2.97 -2.80
N ILE A 84 -0.24 -2.31 -2.46
CA ILE A 84 -1.53 -2.44 -3.16
C ILE A 84 -1.78 -1.18 -3.99
N PHE A 85 -1.96 -1.35 -5.30
CA PHE A 85 -2.31 -0.25 -6.21
C PHE A 85 -3.83 -0.11 -6.33
N LEU A 86 -4.35 1.04 -5.90
CA LEU A 86 -5.78 1.34 -5.85
C LEU A 86 -6.18 2.23 -7.03
N HIS A 87 -6.77 1.60 -8.05
CA HIS A 87 -7.33 2.32 -9.20
C HIS A 87 -8.70 2.93 -8.89
N VAL A 88 -8.71 4.06 -8.17
CA VAL A 88 -9.93 4.73 -7.69
C VAL A 88 -10.86 5.16 -8.84
N PHE A 89 -10.32 5.41 -10.04
CA PHE A 89 -11.08 5.74 -11.24
C PHE A 89 -11.93 4.58 -11.81
N LYS A 90 -11.69 3.32 -11.41
CA LYS A 90 -12.45 2.15 -11.91
C LYS A 90 -13.86 2.01 -11.29
N GLY A 91 -14.28 2.97 -10.46
CA GLY A 91 -15.62 3.03 -9.86
C GLY A 91 -15.64 2.61 -8.38
N PRO A 92 -16.57 3.15 -7.58
CA PRO A 92 -16.50 3.18 -6.12
C PRO A 92 -16.40 1.79 -5.46
N HIS A 93 -17.10 0.78 -5.96
CA HIS A 93 -17.09 -0.55 -5.35
C HIS A 93 -15.93 -1.43 -5.83
N GLN A 94 -15.38 -1.16 -7.02
CA GLN A 94 -14.36 -2.03 -7.61
C GLN A 94 -13.02 -1.91 -6.89
N TRP A 95 -12.57 -0.68 -6.60
CA TRP A 95 -11.29 -0.47 -5.91
C TRP A 95 -11.37 -0.88 -4.43
N GLU A 96 -12.51 -0.69 -3.76
CA GLU A 96 -12.69 -1.14 -2.37
C GLU A 96 -12.66 -2.67 -2.26
N ASN A 97 -13.33 -3.37 -3.18
CA ASN A 97 -13.29 -4.83 -3.23
C ASN A 97 -11.88 -5.35 -3.58
N HIS A 98 -11.20 -4.67 -4.50
CA HIS A 98 -9.80 -4.96 -4.81
C HIS A 98 -8.91 -4.80 -3.57
N PHE A 99 -9.03 -3.68 -2.85
CA PHE A 99 -8.31 -3.42 -1.61
C PHE A 99 -8.52 -4.55 -0.59
N LYS A 100 -9.78 -4.89 -0.29
CA LYS A 100 -10.12 -5.95 0.68
C LYS A 100 -9.54 -7.30 0.27
N ARG A 101 -9.62 -7.66 -1.01
CA ARG A 101 -9.09 -8.92 -1.55
C ARG A 101 -7.58 -9.00 -1.40
N PHE A 102 -6.84 -7.95 -1.76
CA PHE A 102 -5.40 -7.93 -1.66
C PHE A 102 -4.90 -7.84 -0.21
N LEU A 103 -5.59 -7.07 0.63
CA LEU A 103 -5.31 -7.04 2.06
C LEU A 103 -5.44 -8.44 2.67
N HIS A 104 -6.54 -9.14 2.40
CA HIS A 104 -6.75 -10.50 2.87
C HIS A 104 -5.67 -11.46 2.34
N TYR A 105 -5.36 -11.38 1.04
CA TYR A 105 -4.32 -12.21 0.43
C TYR A 105 -2.95 -12.02 1.11
N PHE A 106 -2.49 -10.78 1.29
CA PHE A 106 -1.20 -10.52 1.93
C PHE A 106 -1.17 -10.99 3.40
N LEU A 107 -2.27 -10.83 4.12
CA LEU A 107 -2.37 -11.32 5.50
C LEU A 107 -2.30 -12.85 5.57
N LEU A 108 -2.97 -13.56 4.66
CA LEU A 108 -2.90 -15.02 4.58
C LEU A 108 -1.47 -15.50 4.28
N GLN A 109 -0.82 -14.91 3.27
CA GLN A 109 0.56 -15.26 2.90
C GLN A 109 1.52 -15.05 4.06
N ARG A 110 1.42 -13.89 4.74
CA ARG A 110 2.27 -13.58 5.89
C ARG A 110 2.02 -14.53 7.06
N ASN A 111 0.76 -14.80 7.39
CA ASN A 111 0.42 -15.72 8.48
C ASN A 111 0.93 -17.13 8.18
N GLN A 112 0.80 -17.59 6.94
CA GLN A 112 1.34 -18.89 6.52
C GLN A 112 2.86 -18.95 6.68
N ALA A 113 3.59 -17.95 6.16
CA ALA A 113 5.03 -17.88 6.31
C ALA A 113 5.47 -17.86 7.79
N PHE A 114 4.74 -17.12 8.63
CA PHE A 114 4.94 -17.13 10.08
C PHE A 114 4.77 -18.53 10.66
N TYR A 115 3.66 -19.23 10.36
CA TYR A 115 3.43 -20.59 10.86
C TYR A 115 4.52 -21.58 10.41
N ASP A 116 5.00 -21.47 9.17
CA ASP A 116 6.05 -22.35 8.65
C ASP A 116 7.38 -22.18 9.39
N ILE A 117 7.72 -20.96 9.82
CA ILE A 117 8.90 -20.69 10.67
C ILE A 117 8.78 -21.44 12.01
N PHE A 118 7.64 -21.32 12.70
CA PHE A 118 7.46 -22.00 13.99
C PHE A 118 7.36 -23.52 13.87
N ARG A 119 6.91 -24.03 12.72
CA ARG A 119 6.89 -25.47 12.47
C ARG A 119 8.30 -26.05 12.31
N ARG A 120 9.20 -25.32 11.63
CA ARG A 120 10.60 -25.74 11.41
C ARG A 120 11.44 -25.69 12.69
N ASN A 121 11.13 -24.78 13.61
CA ASN A 121 11.85 -24.59 14.88
C ASN A 121 11.38 -25.53 16.01
N ARG A 122 10.53 -26.53 15.72
CA ARG A 122 10.11 -27.57 16.68
C ARG A 122 10.86 -28.91 16.51
N VAL A 123 12.06 -28.87 15.92
CA VAL A 123 12.98 -30.03 15.82
C VAL A 123 14.18 -29.79 16.72
#